data_AF-A0A8S1GPS6-F1
#
_entry.id   AF-A0A8S1GPS6-F1
#
_cell.length_a   1.000
_cell.length_b   1.000
_cell.length_c   1.000
_cell.angle_alpha   90.00
_cell.angle_beta   90.00
_cell.angle_gamma   90.00
#
_symmetry.space_group_name_H-M   'P 1'
#
loop_
_entity.id
_entity.type
_entity.pdbx_description
1 polymer ?
#
loop_
_entity_poly.entity_id
_entity_poly.type
_entity_poly.pdbx_seq_one_letter_code
_entity_poly.pdbx_strand_id
1 'polypeptide(L)'
;MFSVTSMSSDVLKDAFIATVSRDYEKAVNVIRSAVSTEHAFNVEELELIDHVYSCILNTSHYDESLIEVCWEWIDAIERRPRIADPRVISSSQLSIYYAYHTICRVQERMPKRVTYPQTRTDTWNRITQSFSYLWKAATQLWKAYELDRLDVLCSWSYLCLQFADAVTDDVLSIIETSMESARSVLSSTIVVENSHQANQRVCTVERNAKDCRALAEKYGRKLLPSSLVKQEVITEVVAADEEEEAAEEDEEDDVTGEEEDDEPLGKKRKEDL
;
A
#
# COMPACT_ATOMS: atom_id res chain seq x y z
N MET A 1 -18.84 4.75 -37.50
CA MET A 1 -18.37 3.67 -36.62
C MET A 1 -17.28 4.24 -35.74
N PHE A 2 -17.65 4.75 -34.57
CA PHE A 2 -16.72 4.96 -33.47
C PHE A 2 -17.26 4.11 -32.34
N SER A 3 -16.49 3.08 -32.00
CA SER A 3 -16.81 2.13 -30.95
C SER A 3 -16.71 2.88 -29.63
N VAL A 4 -17.85 3.07 -28.98
CA VAL A 4 -17.96 3.45 -27.57
C VAL A 4 -17.57 2.21 -26.78
N THR A 5 -16.28 2.07 -26.50
CA THR A 5 -15.79 1.07 -25.55
C THR A 5 -16.07 1.61 -24.14
N SER A 6 -17.13 1.08 -23.54
CA SER A 6 -17.34 0.92 -22.10
C SER A 6 -17.14 2.17 -21.22
N MET A 7 -18.18 2.99 -21.08
CA MET A 7 -18.35 3.81 -19.89
C MET A 7 -18.65 2.88 -18.70
N SER A 8 -17.60 2.39 -18.02
CA SER A 8 -17.75 2.02 -16.62
C SER A 8 -18.29 3.25 -15.88
N SER A 9 -19.13 3.03 -14.87
CA SER A 9 -19.58 4.07 -13.94
C SER A 9 -18.43 5.03 -13.61
N ASP A 10 -18.50 6.26 -14.11
CA ASP A 10 -17.40 7.22 -14.04
C ASP A 10 -17.50 7.93 -12.68
N VAL A 11 -17.29 7.16 -11.61
CA VAL A 11 -17.53 7.56 -10.20
C VAL A 11 -16.75 8.83 -9.86
N LEU A 12 -15.60 9.04 -10.51
CA LEU A 12 -14.75 10.20 -10.35
C LEU A 12 -14.89 11.25 -11.46
N LYS A 13 -15.87 11.14 -12.36
CA LYS A 13 -16.10 12.12 -13.43
C LYS A 13 -16.23 13.55 -12.91
N ASP A 14 -17.02 13.70 -11.85
CA ASP A 14 -17.26 15.02 -11.25
C ASP A 14 -16.00 15.55 -10.55
N ALA A 15 -15.16 14.66 -10.01
CA ALA A 15 -13.84 15.04 -9.49
C ALA A 15 -12.95 15.54 -10.63
N PHE A 16 -12.91 14.85 -11.76
CA PHE A 16 -12.14 15.26 -12.95
C PHE A 16 -12.62 16.61 -13.50
N ILE A 17 -13.92 16.83 -13.62
CA ILE A 17 -14.46 18.13 -14.08
C ILE A 17 -14.07 19.26 -13.12
N ALA A 18 -14.08 18.97 -11.81
CA ALA A 18 -13.67 19.92 -10.78
C ALA A 18 -12.17 20.25 -10.86
N THR A 19 -11.28 19.27 -11.12
CA THR A 19 -9.85 19.54 -11.30
C THR A 19 -9.55 20.42 -12.52
N VAL A 20 -10.25 20.20 -13.65
CA VAL A 20 -10.15 21.07 -14.84
C VAL A 20 -10.52 22.52 -14.50
N SER A 21 -11.48 22.70 -13.60
CA SER A 21 -11.91 24.03 -13.11
C SER A 21 -11.07 24.56 -11.94
N ARG A 22 -10.04 23.82 -11.52
CA ARG A 22 -9.20 24.08 -10.33
C ARG A 22 -9.97 24.18 -9.02
N ASP A 23 -11.14 23.56 -8.96
CA ASP A 23 -11.96 23.46 -7.75
C ASP A 23 -11.59 22.18 -7.00
N TYR A 24 -10.39 22.17 -6.39
CA TYR A 24 -9.86 20.98 -5.72
C TYR A 24 -10.64 20.61 -4.46
N GLU A 25 -11.28 21.58 -3.79
CA GLU A 25 -12.18 21.33 -2.66
C GLU A 25 -13.40 20.52 -3.10
N LYS A 26 -14.01 20.86 -4.23
CA LYS A 26 -15.06 20.02 -4.81
C LYS A 26 -14.53 18.65 -5.23
N ALA A 27 -13.37 18.60 -5.87
CA ALA A 27 -12.78 17.34 -6.33
C ALA A 27 -12.51 16.36 -5.18
N VAL A 28 -11.91 16.83 -4.08
CA VAL A 28 -11.62 15.98 -2.92
C VAL A 28 -12.89 15.50 -2.22
N ASN A 29 -13.95 16.31 -2.19
CA ASN A 29 -15.23 15.87 -1.61
C ASN A 29 -15.92 14.77 -2.44
N VAL A 30 -15.79 14.81 -3.77
CA VAL A 30 -16.23 13.71 -4.64
C VAL A 30 -15.40 12.45 -4.36
N ILE A 31 -14.09 12.57 -4.27
CA ILE A 31 -13.20 11.45 -3.96
C ILE A 31 -13.53 10.84 -2.58
N ARG A 32 -13.70 11.65 -1.53
CA ARG A 32 -14.10 11.17 -0.19
C ARG A 32 -15.40 10.37 -0.24
N SER A 33 -16.36 10.84 -1.04
CA SER A 33 -17.62 10.13 -1.25
C SER A 33 -17.41 8.79 -1.96
N ALA A 34 -16.58 8.77 -3.01
CA ALA A 34 -16.24 7.56 -3.76
C ALA A 34 -15.46 6.53 -2.92
N VAL A 35 -14.48 6.98 -2.13
CA VAL A 35 -13.66 6.15 -1.23
C VAL A 35 -14.53 5.47 -0.16
N SER A 36 -15.66 6.08 0.21
CA SER A 36 -16.62 5.51 1.16
C SER A 36 -17.49 4.40 0.55
N THR A 37 -17.35 4.10 -0.74
CA THR A 37 -18.06 3.02 -1.43
C THR A 37 -17.16 1.81 -1.64
N GLU A 38 -17.72 0.68 -2.08
CA GLU A 38 -16.95 -0.52 -2.41
C GLU A 38 -16.30 -0.48 -3.80
N HIS A 39 -16.42 0.62 -4.55
CA HIS A 39 -15.94 0.75 -5.94
C HIS A 39 -14.43 0.51 -6.11
N ALA A 40 -14.04 -0.56 -6.79
CA ALA A 40 -12.65 -0.83 -7.13
C ALA A 40 -12.11 0.21 -8.13
N PHE A 41 -11.16 1.05 -7.68
CA PHE A 41 -10.59 2.10 -8.51
C PHE A 41 -9.63 1.53 -9.55
N ASN A 42 -9.80 1.92 -10.81
CA ASN A 42 -8.84 1.61 -11.87
C ASN A 42 -7.59 2.52 -11.81
N VAL A 43 -6.64 2.29 -12.72
CA VAL A 43 -5.36 3.02 -12.76
C VAL A 43 -5.56 4.52 -12.95
N GLU A 44 -6.42 4.93 -13.88
CA GLU A 44 -6.71 6.35 -14.16
C GLU A 44 -7.39 7.04 -12.98
N GLU A 45 -8.28 6.33 -12.27
CA GLU A 45 -8.94 6.83 -11.07
C GLU A 45 -7.95 7.03 -9.92
N LEU A 46 -7.03 6.10 -9.70
CA LEU A 46 -5.97 6.22 -8.69
C LEU A 46 -5.02 7.39 -9.00
N GLU A 47 -4.65 7.60 -10.27
CA GLU A 47 -3.84 8.76 -10.66
C GLU A 47 -4.59 10.09 -10.47
N LEU A 48 -5.90 10.12 -10.71
CA LEU A 48 -6.71 11.31 -10.43
C LEU A 48 -6.79 11.59 -8.93
N ILE A 49 -7.00 10.55 -8.11
CA ILE A 49 -6.97 10.65 -6.65
C ILE A 49 -5.63 11.22 -6.20
N ASP A 50 -4.54 10.67 -6.71
CA ASP A 50 -3.17 11.08 -6.41
C ASP A 50 -2.94 12.57 -6.74
N HIS A 51 -3.36 12.98 -7.93
CA HIS A 51 -3.26 14.36 -8.37
C HIS A 51 -4.04 15.33 -7.47
N VAL A 52 -5.29 14.99 -7.13
CA VAL A 52 -6.15 15.86 -6.30
C VAL A 52 -5.55 16.04 -4.92
N TYR A 53 -5.12 14.97 -4.25
CA TYR A 53 -4.53 15.06 -2.92
C TYR A 53 -3.20 15.82 -2.93
N SER A 54 -2.35 15.64 -3.94
CA SER A 54 -1.15 16.46 -4.13
C SER A 54 -1.49 17.95 -4.25
N CYS A 55 -2.57 18.31 -4.95
CA CYS A 55 -3.03 19.70 -5.05
C CYS A 55 -3.56 20.25 -3.71
N ILE A 56 -4.39 19.48 -3.00
CA ILE A 56 -4.92 19.86 -1.67
C ILE A 56 -3.80 20.03 -0.64
N LEU A 57 -2.80 19.16 -0.66
CA LEU A 57 -1.66 19.25 0.23
C LEU A 57 -0.88 20.56 0.03
N ASN A 58 -0.70 20.99 -1.23
CA ASN A 58 -0.02 22.25 -1.56
C ASN A 58 -0.81 23.50 -1.14
N THR A 59 -2.13 23.40 -0.98
CA THR A 59 -2.98 24.50 -0.48
C THR A 59 -3.22 24.45 1.03
N SER A 60 -2.78 23.38 1.69
CA SER A 60 -2.91 23.21 3.14
C SER A 60 -1.82 24.01 3.87
N HIS A 61 -2.21 24.78 4.88
CA HIS A 61 -1.31 25.72 5.57
C HIS A 61 -1.07 25.39 7.05
N TYR A 62 -1.93 24.58 7.66
CA TYR A 62 -1.81 24.20 9.06
C TYR A 62 -1.18 22.81 9.20
N ASP A 63 -0.34 22.65 10.21
CA ASP A 63 0.40 21.42 10.48
C ASP A 63 -0.53 20.23 10.69
N GLU A 64 -1.58 20.42 11.49
CA GLU A 64 -2.63 19.43 11.71
C GLU A 64 -3.33 19.04 10.41
N SER A 65 -3.74 20.02 9.59
CA SER A 65 -4.38 19.74 8.30
C SER A 65 -3.47 19.01 7.31
N LEU A 66 -2.16 19.28 7.33
CA LEU A 66 -1.21 18.56 6.48
C LEU A 66 -1.13 17.08 6.85
N ILE A 67 -1.10 16.77 8.14
CA ILE A 67 -1.11 15.38 8.62
C ILE A 67 -2.42 14.69 8.23
N GLU A 68 -3.57 15.34 8.44
CA GLU A 68 -4.88 14.79 8.08
C GLU A 68 -4.99 14.50 6.59
N VAL A 69 -4.61 15.45 5.73
CA VAL A 69 -4.61 15.28 4.27
C VAL A 69 -3.67 14.15 3.84
N CYS A 70 -2.47 14.06 4.43
CA CYS A 70 -1.55 12.95 4.13
C CYS A 70 -2.14 11.59 4.50
N TRP A 71 -2.84 11.49 5.64
CA TRP A 71 -3.49 10.24 6.03
C TRP A 71 -4.64 9.87 5.11
N GLU A 72 -5.51 10.83 4.79
CA GLU A 72 -6.59 10.61 3.82
C GLU A 72 -6.06 10.17 2.46
N TRP A 73 -4.96 10.76 1.99
CA TRP A 73 -4.33 10.41 0.73
C TRP A 73 -3.78 8.99 0.73
N ILE A 74 -3.05 8.61 1.78
CA ILE A 74 -2.54 7.24 1.94
C ILE A 74 -3.71 6.26 1.96
N ASP A 75 -4.71 6.50 2.82
CA ASP A 75 -5.85 5.60 2.99
C ASP A 75 -6.68 5.45 1.70
N ALA A 76 -6.80 6.50 0.88
CA ALA A 76 -7.49 6.46 -0.40
C ALA A 76 -6.75 5.61 -1.45
N ILE A 77 -5.42 5.73 -1.54
CA ILE A 77 -4.60 4.92 -2.46
C ILE A 77 -4.52 3.46 -2.00
N GLU A 78 -4.42 3.26 -0.69
CA GLU A 78 -4.22 1.96 -0.06
C GLU A 78 -5.50 1.14 0.13
N ARG A 79 -6.64 1.70 -0.28
CA ARG A 79 -7.98 1.09 -0.17
C ARG A 79 -8.03 -0.25 -0.90
N ARG A 80 -8.76 -1.21 -0.32
CA ARG A 80 -9.06 -2.49 -0.97
C ARG A 80 -10.22 -2.35 -1.96
N PRO A 81 -10.25 -3.12 -3.06
CA PRO A 81 -9.18 -4.02 -3.51
C PRO A 81 -7.99 -3.24 -4.09
N ARG A 82 -6.75 -3.69 -3.79
CA ARG A 82 -5.54 -3.06 -4.33
C ARG A 82 -5.19 -3.68 -5.68
N ILE A 83 -4.76 -2.85 -6.63
CA ILE A 83 -4.34 -3.29 -7.96
C ILE A 83 -2.82 -3.48 -7.98
N ALA A 84 -2.37 -4.69 -8.34
CA ALA A 84 -0.96 -5.02 -8.54
C ALA A 84 -0.50 -4.72 -9.99
N ASP A 85 -0.75 -3.50 -10.46
CA ASP A 85 -0.35 -3.03 -11.79
C ASP A 85 0.97 -2.25 -11.70
N PRO A 86 1.95 -2.46 -12.62
CA PRO A 86 3.23 -1.76 -12.61
C PRO A 86 3.12 -0.22 -12.53
N ARG A 87 2.17 0.38 -13.25
CA ARG A 87 1.96 1.83 -13.28
C ARG A 87 1.43 2.32 -11.94
N VAL A 88 0.48 1.59 -11.35
CA VAL A 88 -0.09 1.90 -10.03
C VAL A 88 0.99 1.80 -8.94
N ILE A 89 1.79 0.74 -8.92
CA ILE A 89 2.83 0.57 -7.90
C ILE A 89 3.93 1.64 -8.07
N SER A 90 4.35 1.93 -9.30
CA SER A 90 5.37 2.95 -9.57
C SER A 90 4.92 4.38 -9.21
N SER A 91 3.66 4.74 -9.49
CA SER A 91 3.11 6.05 -9.09
C SER A 91 2.87 6.12 -7.58
N SER A 92 2.16 5.14 -7.03
CA SER A 92 1.71 5.14 -5.63
C SER A 92 2.87 5.10 -4.64
N GLN A 93 3.97 4.41 -4.95
CA GLN A 93 5.12 4.37 -4.03
C GLN A 93 5.71 5.75 -3.77
N LEU A 94 5.75 6.62 -4.79
CA LEU A 94 6.31 7.95 -4.66
C LEU A 94 5.38 8.86 -3.84
N SER A 95 4.08 8.75 -4.07
CA SER A 95 3.06 9.55 -3.39
C SER A 95 2.91 9.15 -1.93
N ILE A 96 2.84 7.85 -1.65
CA ILE A 96 2.84 7.31 -0.28
C ILE A 96 4.13 7.71 0.45
N TYR A 97 5.29 7.59 -0.20
CA TYR A 97 6.56 8.10 0.35
C TYR A 97 6.46 9.59 0.71
N TYR A 98 5.96 10.41 -0.20
CA TYR A 98 5.89 11.86 -0.02
C TYR A 98 4.92 12.26 1.09
N ALA A 99 3.79 11.56 1.22
CA ALA A 99 2.85 11.75 2.32
C ALA A 99 3.50 11.43 3.67
N TYR A 100 4.17 10.26 3.80
CA TYR A 100 4.90 9.92 5.03
C TYR A 100 6.06 10.86 5.34
N HIS A 101 6.79 11.31 4.31
CA HIS A 101 7.84 12.32 4.45
C HIS A 101 7.27 13.61 5.02
N THR A 102 6.14 14.07 4.50
CA THR A 102 5.45 15.28 4.98
C THR A 102 4.98 15.11 6.42
N ILE A 103 4.37 13.96 6.76
CA ILE A 103 3.99 13.63 8.15
C ILE A 103 5.21 13.73 9.07
N CYS A 104 6.35 13.12 8.70
CA CYS A 104 7.57 13.20 9.50
C CYS A 104 8.05 14.63 9.71
N ARG A 105 8.06 15.44 8.63
CA ARG A 105 8.49 16.84 8.67
C ARG A 105 7.61 17.67 9.59
N VAL A 106 6.30 17.43 9.57
CA VAL A 106 5.36 18.10 10.47
C VAL A 106 5.55 17.64 11.90
N GLN A 107 5.63 16.33 12.16
CA GLN A 107 5.88 15.78 13.49
C GLN A 107 7.14 16.36 14.15
N GLU A 108 8.25 16.50 13.40
CA GLU A 108 9.51 17.02 13.94
C GLU A 108 9.48 18.53 14.25
N ARG A 109 8.65 19.32 13.56
CA ARG A 109 8.56 20.78 13.80
C ARG A 109 7.48 21.19 14.79
N MET A 110 6.49 20.33 15.01
CA MET A 110 5.46 20.56 16.03
C MET A 110 6.04 20.41 17.46
N PRO A 111 5.46 21.08 18.46
CA PRO A 111 5.86 20.90 19.85
C PRO A 111 5.75 19.44 20.30
N LYS A 112 6.87 18.85 20.74
CA LYS A 112 6.94 17.44 21.17
C LYS A 112 6.12 17.22 22.43
N ARG A 113 4.97 16.59 22.28
CA ARG A 113 4.10 16.15 23.38
C ARG A 113 4.65 14.86 24.01
N VAL A 114 4.16 14.50 25.19
CA VAL A 114 4.55 13.23 25.86
C VAL A 114 4.27 12.01 24.97
N THR A 115 3.23 12.09 24.13
CA THR A 115 2.85 11.02 23.19
C THR A 115 3.75 10.95 21.95
N TYR A 116 4.71 11.88 21.77
CA TYR A 116 5.54 11.96 20.58
C TYR A 116 6.22 10.62 20.23
N PRO A 117 6.93 9.92 21.15
CA PRO A 117 7.53 8.64 20.81
C PRO A 117 6.52 7.58 20.34
N GLN A 118 5.34 7.53 20.97
CA GLN A 118 4.28 6.61 20.56
C GLN A 118 3.76 6.93 19.16
N THR A 119 3.47 8.20 18.88
CA THR A 119 3.03 8.65 17.55
C THR A 119 4.05 8.31 16.46
N ARG A 120 5.35 8.43 16.76
CA ARG A 120 6.44 8.03 15.87
C ARG A 120 6.41 6.54 15.57
N THR A 121 6.27 5.71 16.60
CA THR A 121 6.15 4.25 16.47
C THR A 121 4.90 3.85 15.69
N ASP A 122 3.74 4.44 15.98
CA ASP A 122 2.49 4.13 15.27
C ASP A 122 2.57 4.50 13.78
N THR A 123 3.17 5.65 13.48
CA THR A 123 3.42 6.07 12.10
C THR A 123 4.38 5.11 11.40
N TRP A 124 5.44 4.66 12.09
CA TRP A 124 6.38 3.69 11.55
C TRP A 124 5.74 2.32 11.26
N ASN A 125 4.82 1.87 12.11
CA ASN A 125 4.07 0.63 11.86
C ASN A 125 3.23 0.74 10.59
N ARG A 126 2.55 1.87 10.37
CA ARG A 126 1.84 2.14 9.12
C ARG A 126 2.77 2.20 7.91
N ILE A 127 3.92 2.89 8.00
CA ILE A 127 4.96 2.89 6.95
C ILE A 127 5.37 1.46 6.59
N THR A 128 5.62 0.63 7.60
CA THR A 128 6.06 -0.76 7.42
C THR A 128 4.99 -1.58 6.70
N GLN A 129 3.71 -1.40 7.04
CA GLN A 129 2.60 -2.06 6.35
C GLN A 129 2.54 -1.64 4.87
N SER A 130 2.52 -0.33 4.58
CA SER A 130 2.43 0.18 3.20
C SER A 130 3.61 -0.29 2.35
N PHE A 131 4.84 -0.14 2.85
CA PHE A 131 6.03 -0.48 2.08
C PHE A 131 6.31 -1.98 2.00
N SER A 132 5.84 -2.78 2.96
CA SER A 132 5.91 -4.25 2.83
C SER A 132 5.03 -4.74 1.68
N TYR A 133 3.83 -4.18 1.51
CA TYR A 133 2.97 -4.46 0.36
C TYR A 133 3.63 -4.01 -0.95
N LEU A 134 4.06 -2.75 -1.03
CA LEU A 134 4.71 -2.20 -2.24
C LEU A 134 5.96 -3.00 -2.61
N TRP A 135 6.76 -3.40 -1.62
CA TRP A 135 7.95 -4.20 -1.83
C TRP A 135 7.61 -5.60 -2.34
N LYS A 136 6.62 -6.27 -1.73
CA LYS A 136 6.14 -7.58 -2.20
C LYS A 136 5.71 -7.51 -3.66
N ALA A 137 4.85 -6.56 -4.02
CA ALA A 137 4.43 -6.33 -5.40
C ALA A 137 5.63 -6.04 -6.32
N ALA A 138 6.53 -5.14 -5.92
CA ALA A 138 7.69 -4.78 -6.72
C ALA A 138 8.63 -5.96 -7.01
N THR A 139 8.78 -6.88 -6.05
CA THR A 139 9.62 -8.08 -6.25
C THR A 139 9.04 -9.08 -7.24
N GLN A 140 7.72 -9.05 -7.45
CA GLN A 140 7.01 -9.89 -8.43
C GLN A 140 6.97 -9.23 -9.81
N LEU A 141 6.84 -7.91 -9.86
CA LEU A 141 6.70 -7.14 -11.11
C LEU A 141 8.03 -6.88 -11.81
N TRP A 142 9.13 -6.72 -11.06
CA TRP A 142 10.40 -6.24 -11.60
C TRP A 142 11.61 -7.02 -11.08
N LYS A 143 12.64 -7.09 -11.92
CA LYS A 143 13.96 -7.62 -11.59
C LYS A 143 14.68 -6.71 -10.59
N ALA A 144 15.63 -7.27 -9.85
CA ALA A 144 16.34 -6.59 -8.76
C ALA A 144 17.06 -5.30 -9.15
N TYR A 145 17.39 -5.11 -10.43
CA TYR A 145 18.12 -3.95 -10.95
C TYR A 145 17.24 -2.95 -11.71
N GLU A 146 15.95 -3.23 -11.89
CA GLU A 146 15.04 -2.32 -12.57
C GLU A 146 14.70 -1.13 -11.67
N LEU A 147 14.58 0.04 -12.30
CA LEU A 147 14.51 1.31 -11.57
C LEU A 147 13.28 1.39 -10.67
N ASP A 148 12.09 0.97 -11.14
CA ASP A 148 10.87 1.01 -10.34
C ASP A 148 10.99 0.22 -9.03
N ARG A 149 11.61 -0.96 -9.07
CA ARG A 149 11.88 -1.76 -7.86
C ARG A 149 12.89 -1.07 -6.94
N LEU A 150 13.95 -0.52 -7.50
CA LEU A 150 14.96 0.21 -6.72
C LEU A 150 14.40 1.52 -6.15
N ASP A 151 13.40 2.12 -6.79
CA ASP A 151 12.73 3.33 -6.34
C ASP A 151 11.89 3.08 -5.08
N VAL A 152 11.13 1.97 -5.04
CA VAL A 152 10.46 1.51 -3.81
C VAL A 152 11.47 1.34 -2.67
N LEU A 153 12.61 0.68 -2.94
CA LEU A 153 13.66 0.46 -1.95
C LEU A 153 14.30 1.77 -1.47
N CYS A 154 14.54 2.70 -2.39
CA CYS A 154 15.04 4.04 -2.08
C CYS A 154 14.07 4.81 -1.18
N SER A 155 12.80 4.89 -1.56
CA SER A 155 11.74 5.54 -0.79
C SER A 155 11.67 4.98 0.64
N TRP A 156 11.69 3.64 0.78
CA TRP A 156 11.69 3.01 2.10
C TRP A 156 12.94 3.33 2.92
N SER A 157 14.13 3.35 2.29
CA SER A 157 15.39 3.69 2.97
C SER A 157 15.42 5.14 3.47
N TYR A 158 14.80 6.08 2.75
CA TYR A 158 14.66 7.46 3.21
C TYR A 158 13.73 7.56 4.42
N LEU A 159 12.64 6.80 4.44
CA LEU A 159 11.75 6.73 5.60
C LEU A 159 12.46 6.08 6.80
N CYS A 160 13.28 5.05 6.60
CA CYS A 160 14.12 4.50 7.68
C CYS A 160 15.01 5.58 8.31
N LEU A 161 15.64 6.42 7.50
CA LEU A 161 16.48 7.51 7.98
C LEU A 161 15.67 8.54 8.77
N GLN A 162 14.51 8.93 8.25
CA GLN A 162 13.59 9.89 8.88
C GLN A 162 12.98 9.34 10.17
N PHE A 163 12.85 8.02 10.29
CA PHE A 163 12.31 7.28 11.42
C PHE A 163 13.34 6.42 12.14
N ALA A 164 14.60 6.86 12.21
CA ALA A 164 15.66 6.11 12.88
C ALA A 164 15.38 5.85 14.39
N ASP A 165 14.55 6.67 15.02
CA ASP A 165 14.05 6.49 16.39
C ASP A 165 13.02 5.34 16.52
N ALA A 166 12.33 4.96 15.45
CA ALA A 166 11.27 3.95 15.45
C ALA A 166 11.55 2.70 14.56
N VAL A 167 12.44 2.82 13.57
CA VAL A 167 12.78 1.76 12.58
C VAL A 167 13.13 0.42 13.21
N THR A 168 12.68 -0.70 12.66
CA THR A 168 12.99 -2.04 13.20
C THR A 168 14.19 -2.68 12.51
N ASP A 169 14.86 -3.60 13.22
CA ASP A 169 15.99 -4.36 12.67
C ASP A 169 15.58 -5.22 11.46
N ASP A 170 14.37 -5.78 11.50
CA ASP A 170 13.84 -6.61 10.42
C ASP A 170 13.73 -5.84 9.10
N VAL A 171 13.21 -4.61 9.16
CA VAL A 171 13.09 -3.75 7.99
C VAL A 171 14.46 -3.35 7.46
N LEU A 172 15.41 -2.97 8.33
CA LEU A 172 16.78 -2.65 7.90
C LEU A 172 17.48 -3.86 7.28
N SER A 173 17.26 -5.06 7.83
CA SER A 173 17.78 -6.32 7.27
C SER A 173 17.22 -6.58 5.86
N ILE A 174 15.92 -6.39 5.65
CA ILE A 174 15.28 -6.50 4.33
C ILE A 174 15.92 -5.52 3.35
N ILE A 175 16.08 -4.27 3.75
CA ILE A 175 16.62 -3.21 2.88
C ILE A 175 18.08 -3.51 2.49
N GLU A 176 18.92 -3.85 3.47
CA GLU A 176 20.34 -4.14 3.25
C GLU A 176 20.53 -5.38 2.39
N THR A 177 19.80 -6.45 2.67
CA THR A 177 19.89 -7.69 1.89
C THR A 177 19.43 -7.49 0.45
N SER A 178 18.34 -6.74 0.26
CA SER A 178 17.79 -6.44 -1.07
C SER A 178 18.74 -5.57 -1.89
N MET A 179 19.36 -4.57 -1.25
CA MET A 179 20.39 -3.74 -1.85
C MET A 179 21.62 -4.58 -2.26
N GLU A 180 22.10 -5.47 -1.39
CA GLU A 180 23.27 -6.30 -1.71
C GLU A 180 22.97 -7.28 -2.84
N SER A 181 21.76 -7.85 -2.86
CA SER A 181 21.27 -8.67 -3.97
C SER A 181 21.27 -7.88 -5.29
N ALA A 182 20.71 -6.66 -5.30
CA ALA A 182 20.71 -5.80 -6.47
C ALA A 182 22.13 -5.43 -6.94
N ARG A 183 23.03 -5.12 -6.01
CA ARG A 183 24.46 -4.84 -6.28
C ARG A 183 25.14 -6.04 -6.92
N SER A 184 24.94 -7.24 -6.38
CA SER A 184 25.51 -8.47 -6.92
C SER A 184 25.00 -8.78 -8.32
N VAL A 185 23.73 -8.51 -8.62
CA VAL A 185 23.18 -8.72 -9.96
C VAL A 185 23.73 -7.68 -10.94
N LEU A 186 23.81 -6.41 -10.53
CA LEU A 186 24.38 -5.32 -11.34
C LEU A 186 25.86 -5.56 -11.68
N SER A 187 26.64 -6.14 -10.76
CA SER A 187 28.06 -6.41 -10.99
C SER A 187 28.33 -7.64 -11.88
N SER A 188 27.39 -8.57 -11.95
CA SER A 188 27.50 -9.81 -12.72
C SER A 188 26.80 -9.79 -14.08
N THR A 189 25.91 -8.82 -14.32
CA THR A 189 25.13 -8.71 -15.56
C THR A 189 25.84 -7.83 -16.59
N ILE A 190 26.07 -8.37 -17.79
CA ILE A 190 26.89 -7.75 -18.85
C ILE A 190 26.21 -6.53 -19.48
N VAL A 191 24.87 -6.55 -19.62
CA VAL A 191 24.10 -5.44 -20.19
C VAL A 191 22.90 -5.16 -19.29
N VAL A 192 22.95 -4.03 -18.61
CA VAL A 192 21.83 -3.48 -17.84
C VAL A 192 21.53 -2.10 -18.38
N GLU A 193 20.32 -1.94 -18.94
CA GLU A 193 19.82 -0.63 -19.31
C GLU A 193 19.72 0.25 -18.06
N ASN A 194 20.12 1.52 -18.17
CA ASN A 194 20.16 2.45 -17.05
C ASN A 194 21.04 2.01 -15.86
N SER A 195 22.06 1.18 -16.10
CA SER A 195 22.97 0.67 -15.05
C SER A 195 23.57 1.75 -14.15
N HIS A 196 23.88 2.93 -14.70
CA HIS A 196 24.37 4.06 -13.91
C HIS A 196 23.33 4.55 -12.89
N GLN A 197 22.08 4.68 -13.31
CA GLN A 197 20.97 5.11 -12.44
C GLN A 197 20.65 4.05 -11.40
N ALA A 198 20.64 2.77 -11.79
CA ALA A 198 20.46 1.65 -10.87
C ALA A 198 21.56 1.61 -9.79
N ASN A 199 22.83 1.77 -10.19
CA ASN A 199 23.95 1.88 -9.24
C ASN A 199 23.80 3.09 -8.31
N GLN A 200 23.33 4.23 -8.82
CA GLN A 200 23.07 5.41 -7.99
C GLN A 200 22.01 5.14 -6.91
N ARG A 201 20.93 4.42 -7.25
CA ARG A 201 19.90 4.02 -6.28
C ARG A 201 20.45 3.04 -5.23
N VAL A 202 21.21 2.03 -5.65
CA VAL A 202 21.88 1.10 -4.73
C VAL A 202 22.81 1.82 -3.76
N CYS A 203 23.67 2.73 -4.24
CA CYS A 203 24.53 3.56 -3.40
C CYS A 203 23.75 4.47 -2.45
N THR A 204 22.58 4.98 -2.89
CA THR A 204 21.70 5.79 -2.06
C THR A 204 21.13 4.98 -0.90
N VAL A 205 20.63 3.76 -1.19
CA VAL A 205 20.12 2.84 -0.16
C VAL A 205 21.22 2.48 0.83
N GLU A 206 22.43 2.15 0.35
CA GLU A 206 23.59 1.84 1.19
C GLU A 206 23.90 2.95 2.19
N ARG A 207 24.01 4.18 1.69
CA ARG A 207 24.27 5.36 2.52
C ARG A 207 23.16 5.56 3.54
N ASN A 208 21.91 5.51 3.11
CA ASN A 208 20.75 5.74 3.97
C ASN A 208 20.66 4.69 5.09
N ALA A 209 20.88 3.41 4.79
CA ALA A 209 20.87 2.33 5.79
C ALA A 209 22.00 2.53 6.82
N LYS A 210 23.21 2.85 6.36
CA LYS A 210 24.35 3.16 7.24
C LYS A 210 24.07 4.36 8.16
N ASP A 211 23.59 5.46 7.61
CA ASP A 211 23.29 6.68 8.35
C ASP A 211 22.12 6.47 9.33
N CYS A 212 21.12 5.67 8.94
CA CYS A 212 20.01 5.28 9.79
C CYS A 212 20.49 4.50 11.03
N ARG A 213 21.37 3.50 10.85
CA ARG A 213 21.95 2.76 11.99
C ARG A 213 22.72 3.68 12.94
N ALA A 214 23.56 4.55 12.39
CA ALA A 214 24.30 5.52 13.18
C ALA A 214 23.40 6.50 13.94
N LEU A 215 22.23 6.86 13.40
CA LEU A 215 21.24 7.69 14.09
C LEU A 215 20.47 6.91 15.16
N ALA A 216 20.06 5.67 14.88
CA ALA A 216 19.39 4.82 15.86
C ALA A 216 20.26 4.58 17.10
N GLU A 217 21.58 4.37 16.92
CA GLU A 217 22.55 4.28 18.01
C GLU A 217 22.58 5.56 18.86
N LYS A 218 22.53 6.74 18.23
CA LYS A 218 22.45 8.03 18.94
C LYS A 218 21.15 8.19 19.74
N TYR A 219 20.07 7.55 19.29
CA TYR A 219 18.81 7.45 20.05
C TYR A 219 18.84 6.38 21.14
N GLY A 220 19.99 5.74 21.38
CA GLY A 220 20.16 4.72 22.41
C GLY A 220 19.62 3.35 22.02
N ARG A 221 19.30 3.13 20.74
CA ARG A 221 18.80 1.85 20.23
C ARG A 221 19.97 0.99 19.78
N LYS A 222 20.02 -0.25 20.27
CA LYS A 222 21.01 -1.26 19.84
C LYS A 222 20.39 -2.08 18.72
N LEU A 223 20.63 -1.64 17.48
CA LEU A 223 20.23 -2.38 16.29
C LEU A 223 21.19 -3.54 16.05
N LEU A 224 20.65 -4.72 15.76
CA LEU A 224 21.44 -5.90 15.42
C LEU A 224 22.08 -5.76 14.02
N PRO A 225 23.32 -6.22 13.84
CA PRO A 225 23.90 -6.40 12.50
C PRO A 225 22.98 -7.26 11.63
N SER A 226 22.80 -6.91 10.36
CA SER A 226 21.95 -7.67 9.43
C SER A 226 22.34 -9.13 9.30
N SER A 227 23.62 -9.46 9.47
CA SER A 227 24.12 -10.85 9.47
C SER A 227 23.56 -11.73 10.59
N LEU A 228 22.88 -11.17 11.59
CA LEU A 228 22.35 -11.87 12.76
C LEU A 228 20.82 -11.90 12.83
N VAL A 229 20.12 -11.22 11.92
CA VAL A 229 18.65 -11.19 11.87
C VAL A 229 18.15 -12.39 11.06
N LYS A 230 17.38 -13.29 11.68
CA LYS A 230 16.74 -14.41 10.96
C LYS A 230 15.63 -13.85 10.09
N GLN A 231 15.72 -14.07 8.77
CA GLN A 231 14.68 -13.66 7.84
C GLN A 231 13.45 -14.57 7.99
N GLU A 232 12.33 -14.00 8.42
CA GLU A 232 11.02 -14.54 8.04
C GLU A 232 10.63 -13.87 6.72
N VAL A 233 10.47 -14.69 5.68
CA VAL A 233 9.93 -14.23 4.39
C VAL A 233 8.50 -13.77 4.68
N ILE A 234 8.19 -12.51 4.36
CA ILE A 234 6.84 -11.95 4.48
C ILE A 234 5.95 -12.69 3.48
N THR A 235 5.38 -13.80 3.92
CA THR A 235 4.51 -14.67 3.11
C THR A 235 3.03 -14.43 3.42
N GLU A 236 2.69 -13.63 4.44
CA GLU A 236 1.36 -13.73 5.07
C GLU A 236 0.26 -12.77 4.57
N VAL A 237 0.53 -11.74 3.76
CA VAL A 237 -0.54 -10.77 3.45
C VAL A 237 -1.44 -11.16 2.26
N VAL A 238 -1.23 -12.33 1.64
CA VAL A 238 -2.12 -12.83 0.54
C VAL A 238 -2.78 -14.16 0.92
N ALA A 239 -2.24 -14.91 1.89
CA ALA A 239 -2.87 -16.15 2.34
C ALA A 239 -4.28 -15.91 2.93
N ALA A 240 -4.50 -14.75 3.56
CA ALA A 240 -5.82 -14.35 4.03
C ALA A 240 -6.80 -14.01 2.89
N ASP A 241 -6.30 -13.57 1.73
CA ASP A 241 -7.15 -13.19 0.59
C ASP A 241 -7.50 -14.42 -0.30
N GLU A 242 -6.70 -15.50 -0.27
CA GLU A 242 -7.07 -16.79 -0.92
C GLU A 242 -8.04 -17.63 -0.08
N GLU A 243 -7.99 -17.54 1.26
CA GLU A 243 -8.92 -18.27 2.15
C GLU A 243 -10.33 -17.66 2.17
N GLU A 244 -10.47 -16.34 1.91
CA GLU A 244 -11.79 -15.66 1.89
C GLU A 244 -12.51 -15.89 0.55
N GLU A 245 -11.81 -15.93 -0.58
CA GLU A 245 -12.39 -16.28 -1.90
C GLU A 245 -12.77 -17.77 -1.99
N ALA A 246 -11.98 -18.66 -1.38
CA ALA A 246 -12.28 -20.10 -1.38
C ALA A 246 -13.44 -20.49 -0.44
N ALA A 247 -13.77 -19.65 0.55
CA ALA A 247 -14.87 -19.90 1.48
C ALA A 247 -16.25 -19.51 0.91
N GLU A 248 -16.31 -18.68 -0.13
CA GLU A 248 -17.57 -18.27 -0.77
C GLU A 248 -18.02 -19.21 -1.90
N GLU A 249 -17.16 -20.09 -2.42
CA GLU A 249 -17.52 -21.02 -3.52
C GLU A 249 -18.10 -22.37 -3.05
N ASP A 250 -18.11 -22.69 -1.75
CA ASP A 250 -18.51 -24.01 -1.22
C ASP A 250 -19.92 -24.05 -0.56
N GLU A 251 -20.71 -22.97 -0.59
CA GLU A 251 -22.10 -22.93 -0.04
C GLU A 251 -23.21 -22.91 -1.13
N GLU A 252 -23.11 -23.70 -2.19
CA GLU A 252 -24.29 -24.06 -3.00
C GLU A 252 -24.27 -25.55 -3.38
N ASP A 253 -24.75 -26.43 -2.48
CA ASP A 253 -25.57 -27.60 -2.81
C ASP A 253 -25.76 -28.51 -1.57
N ASP A 254 -26.81 -28.29 -0.77
CA ASP A 254 -27.52 -29.41 -0.11
C ASP A 254 -28.94 -28.98 0.30
N VAL A 255 -29.94 -29.30 -0.53
CA VAL A 255 -31.35 -29.29 -0.13
C VAL A 255 -31.80 -30.74 0.02
N THR A 256 -31.69 -31.26 1.24
CA THR A 256 -32.41 -32.43 1.74
C THR A 256 -33.20 -31.97 2.98
N GLY A 257 -34.54 -32.04 2.95
CA GLY A 257 -35.33 -33.08 3.63
C GLY A 257 -35.51 -32.72 5.12
N GLU A 258 -36.70 -32.32 5.57
CA GLU A 258 -37.70 -33.12 6.35
C GLU A 258 -38.43 -32.08 7.27
N GLU A 259 -39.67 -32.19 7.77
CA GLU A 259 -40.49 -33.31 8.22
C GLU A 259 -41.92 -32.78 8.59
N GLU A 260 -42.94 -33.65 8.49
CA GLU A 260 -44.09 -33.92 9.41
C GLU A 260 -44.99 -32.74 9.94
N ASP A 261 -46.33 -32.83 10.07
CA ASP A 261 -47.24 -33.89 10.51
C ASP A 261 -48.71 -33.50 10.19
N ASP A 262 -49.59 -34.50 9.99
CA ASP A 262 -50.90 -34.66 10.68
C ASP A 262 -51.87 -35.58 9.88
N GLU A 263 -51.99 -36.81 10.35
CA GLU A 263 -53.14 -37.72 10.16
C GLU A 263 -54.29 -37.32 11.15
N PRO A 264 -55.54 -37.85 11.14
CA PRO A 264 -55.94 -39.17 10.62
C PRO A 264 -57.39 -39.34 10.05
N LEU A 265 -57.65 -40.58 9.61
CA LEU A 265 -58.91 -41.36 9.62
C LEU A 265 -59.99 -41.19 8.52
N GLY A 266 -60.15 -42.24 7.70
CA GLY A 266 -61.32 -42.36 6.81
C GLY A 266 -61.51 -43.66 5.99
N LYS A 267 -61.51 -44.84 6.64
CA LYS A 267 -62.21 -46.10 6.28
C LYS A 267 -62.53 -46.46 4.80
N LYS A 268 -62.03 -47.66 4.41
CA LYS A 268 -62.70 -48.80 3.71
C LYS A 268 -63.35 -48.51 2.33
N ARG A 269 -63.01 -49.21 1.23
CA ARG A 269 -63.41 -50.60 0.91
C ARG A 269 -62.85 -50.98 -0.47
N LYS A 270 -62.57 -52.27 -0.64
CA LYS A 270 -62.39 -52.99 -1.91
C LYS A 270 -63.71 -53.14 -2.67
N GLU A 271 -63.63 -53.22 -3.99
CA GLU A 271 -64.41 -54.02 -4.97
C GLU A 271 -64.17 -53.35 -6.35
N ASP A 272 -63.36 -53.94 -7.24
CA ASP A 272 -63.68 -54.97 -8.26
C ASP A 272 -64.06 -54.33 -9.62
N LEU A 273 -63.37 -54.84 -10.67
CA LEU A 273 -63.60 -54.70 -12.13
C LEU A 273 -63.24 -53.37 -12.81
#